data_AF-A0A7W1M154-F1
#
_entry.id   AF-A0A7W1M154-F1
#
_cell.length_a   1.000
_cell.length_b   1.000
_cell.length_c   1.000
_cell.angle_alpha   90.00
_cell.angle_beta   90.00
_cell.angle_gamma   90.00
#
_symmetry.space_group_name_H-M   'P 1'
#
loop_
_entity.id
_entity.type
_entity.pdbx_description
1 polymer ?
#
loop_
_entity_poly.entity_id
_entity_poly.type
_entity_poly.pdbx_seq_one_letter_code
_entity_poly.pdbx_strand_id
1 'polypeptide(L)'
;MDATPTPAGLDDAQALELNWDEVLEALAALEGSRVAVRVVERGEQETLVVVFRGHLGAATRGKHPTVFLPVRAVGEDEPGDVEDTGIHLHRDRFHPSVASLGRTVLHIVQGPVIVNVRGI
;
A
#
# COMPACT_ATOMS: atom_id res chain seq x y z
N MET A 1 2.69 36.46 20.32
CA MET A 1 2.37 35.91 18.98
C MET A 1 3.67 35.38 18.44
N ASP A 2 3.86 34.08 18.51
CA ASP A 2 4.95 33.42 17.81
C ASP A 2 4.36 32.12 17.27
N ALA A 3 3.98 32.15 15.99
CA ALA A 3 3.42 31.01 15.30
C ALA A 3 4.58 30.11 14.89
N THR A 4 4.75 29.00 15.60
CA THR A 4 5.66 27.93 15.17
C THR A 4 5.20 27.43 13.79
N PRO A 5 6.07 27.42 12.77
CA PRO A 5 5.68 26.92 11.46
C PRO A 5 5.42 25.41 11.54
N THR A 6 4.20 25.04 11.17
CA THR A 6 3.76 23.69 10.81
C THR A 6 4.78 23.06 9.85
N PRO A 7 5.25 21.82 10.07
CA PRO A 7 6.17 21.19 9.13
C PRO A 7 5.49 21.03 7.77
N ALA A 8 6.09 21.68 6.79
CA ALA A 8 5.76 21.61 5.38
C ALA A 8 6.12 20.23 4.79
N GLY A 9 5.35 19.81 3.78
CA GLY A 9 5.89 18.98 2.71
C GLY A 9 5.35 17.56 2.61
N LEU A 10 4.03 17.38 2.54
CA LEU A 10 3.55 16.55 1.44
C LEU A 10 3.53 17.49 0.24
N ASP A 11 4.50 17.33 -0.67
CA ASP A 11 4.51 18.00 -1.97
C ASP A 11 3.07 17.96 -2.54
N ASP A 12 2.57 19.06 -3.09
CA ASP A 12 1.28 19.20 -3.80
C ASP A 12 1.23 18.35 -5.09
N ALA A 13 1.68 17.10 -5.03
CA ALA A 13 1.31 16.08 -5.99
C ALA A 13 -0.17 15.80 -5.76
N GLN A 14 -1.02 16.43 -6.58
CA GLN A 14 -2.48 16.30 -6.60
C GLN A 14 -2.92 14.93 -6.07
N ALA A 15 -3.34 14.92 -4.81
CA ALA A 15 -3.85 13.75 -4.13
C ALA A 15 -5.22 13.45 -4.71
N LEU A 16 -5.34 12.33 -5.43
CA LEU A 16 -6.63 11.85 -5.90
C LEU A 16 -7.18 10.87 -4.86
N GLU A 17 -8.35 11.16 -4.32
CA GLU A 17 -9.10 10.19 -3.52
C GLU A 17 -9.57 9.06 -4.43
N LEU A 18 -9.24 7.83 -4.05
CA LEU A 18 -9.62 6.61 -4.74
C LEU A 18 -10.58 5.79 -3.87
N ASN A 19 -11.66 5.33 -4.48
CA ASN A 19 -12.54 4.32 -3.93
C ASN A 19 -11.93 2.91 -4.06
N TRP A 20 -12.63 1.91 -3.53
CA TRP A 20 -12.16 0.52 -3.52
C TRP A 20 -11.80 -0.02 -4.90
N ASP A 21 -12.68 0.17 -5.89
CA ASP A 21 -12.48 -0.39 -7.23
C ASP A 21 -11.34 0.35 -7.95
N GLU A 22 -11.23 1.67 -7.77
CA GLU A 22 -10.14 2.48 -8.32
C GLU A 22 -8.77 2.13 -7.71
N VAL A 23 -8.71 1.82 -6.40
CA VAL A 23 -7.48 1.32 -5.78
C VAL A 23 -7.07 -0.02 -6.36
N LEU A 24 -8.02 -0.94 -6.57
CA LEU A 24 -7.73 -2.24 -7.17
C LEU A 24 -7.28 -2.12 -8.62
N GLU A 25 -7.86 -1.19 -9.39
CA GLU A 25 -7.42 -0.90 -10.75
C GLU A 25 -6.00 -0.32 -10.77
N ALA A 26 -5.70 0.63 -9.88
CA ALA A 26 -4.36 1.21 -9.76
C ALA A 26 -3.31 0.17 -9.34
N LEU A 27 -3.67 -0.79 -8.47
CA LEU A 27 -2.81 -1.92 -8.11
C LEU A 27 -2.63 -2.91 -9.24
N ALA A 28 -3.68 -3.18 -10.01
CA ALA A 28 -3.59 -4.04 -11.20
C ALA A 28 -2.67 -3.42 -12.26
N ALA A 29 -2.66 -2.10 -12.41
CA ALA A 29 -1.72 -1.40 -13.29
C ALA A 29 -0.24 -1.54 -12.86
N LEU A 30 0.01 -1.94 -11.61
CA LEU A 30 1.35 -2.21 -11.07
C LEU A 30 1.71 -3.71 -11.10
N GLU A 31 0.84 -4.58 -11.61
CA GLU A 31 1.13 -6.01 -11.71
C GLU A 31 2.40 -6.26 -12.54
N GLY A 32 3.25 -7.18 -12.06
CA GLY A 32 4.55 -7.49 -12.64
C GLY A 32 5.62 -6.43 -12.39
N SER A 33 5.25 -5.24 -11.91
CA SER A 33 6.19 -4.16 -11.62
C SER A 33 6.91 -4.39 -10.30
N ARG A 34 8.13 -3.87 -10.22
CA ARG A 34 8.87 -3.83 -8.96
C ARG A 34 8.25 -2.78 -8.04
N VAL A 35 7.97 -3.15 -6.81
CA VAL A 35 7.35 -2.27 -5.82
C VAL A 35 8.11 -2.29 -4.50
N ALA A 36 8.01 -1.19 -3.76
CA ALA A 36 8.29 -1.12 -2.35
C ALA A 36 6.96 -0.95 -1.59
N VAL A 37 6.74 -1.81 -0.60
CA VAL A 37 5.58 -1.75 0.28
C VAL A 37 6.04 -1.32 1.66
N ARG A 38 5.33 -0.36 2.26
CA ARG A 38 5.52 0.06 3.65
C ARG A 38 4.18 -0.05 4.36
N VAL A 39 4.18 -0.71 5.51
CA VAL A 39 3.01 -0.74 6.40
C VAL A 39 3.31 0.11 7.61
N VAL A 40 2.40 1.03 7.91
CA VAL A 40 2.54 2.02 8.97
C VAL A 40 1.32 1.92 9.88
N GLU A 41 1.53 1.93 11.18
CA GLU A 41 0.46 2.05 12.17
C GLU A 41 0.04 3.52 12.29
N ARG A 42 -1.27 3.76 12.27
CA ARG A 42 -1.87 5.09 12.44
C ARG A 42 -1.91 5.44 13.92
N GLY A 43 -1.46 6.63 14.24
CA GLY A 43 -1.51 7.21 15.58
C GLY A 43 -1.13 8.69 15.53
N GLU A 44 -0.97 9.31 16.70
CA GLU A 44 -0.43 10.68 16.78
C GLU A 44 0.98 10.77 16.17
N GLN A 45 1.73 9.67 16.25
CA GLN A 45 2.98 9.48 15.53
C GLN A 45 2.87 8.20 14.71
N GLU A 46 2.96 8.35 13.39
CA GLU A 46 3.03 7.23 12.47
C GLU A 46 4.24 6.34 12.78
N THR A 47 3.99 5.05 13.02
CA THR A 47 5.05 4.08 13.33
C THR A 47 5.21 3.10 12.18
N LEU A 48 6.42 3.03 11.61
CA LEU A 48 6.74 2.08 10.55
C LEU A 48 6.78 0.65 11.12
N VAL A 49 5.88 -0.22 10.66
CA VAL A 49 5.77 -1.60 11.13
C VAL A 49 6.65 -2.53 10.30
N VAL A 50 6.53 -2.47 8.98
CA VAL A 50 7.31 -3.33 8.08
C VAL A 50 7.54 -2.68 6.73
N VAL A 51 8.67 -3.04 6.10
CA VAL A 51 8.99 -2.70 4.71
C VAL A 51 9.45 -3.95 3.99
N PHE A 52 8.88 -4.21 2.82
CA PHE A 52 9.34 -5.25 1.92
C PHE A 52 9.32 -4.76 0.47
N ARG A 53 10.10 -5.43 -0.38
CA ARG A 53 10.28 -5.08 -1.79
C ARG A 53 10.23 -6.35 -2.62
N GLY A 54 9.63 -6.26 -3.79
CA GLY A 54 9.47 -7.40 -4.67
C GLY A 54 8.75 -7.02 -5.95
N HIS A 55 8.29 -8.03 -6.68
CA HIS A 55 7.39 -7.83 -7.81
C HIS A 55 5.96 -8.05 -7.34
N LEU A 56 5.09 -7.08 -7.64
CA LEU A 56 3.67 -7.21 -7.33
C LEU A 56 3.06 -8.26 -8.26
N GLY A 57 2.43 -9.29 -7.72
CA GLY A 57 1.70 -10.28 -8.51
C GLY A 57 0.21 -9.93 -8.65
N ALA A 58 -0.48 -10.72 -9.47
CA ALA A 58 -1.92 -10.58 -9.70
C ALA A 58 -2.72 -10.67 -8.40
N ALA A 59 -3.72 -9.82 -8.27
CA ALA A 59 -4.67 -9.88 -7.16
C ALA A 59 -5.44 -11.20 -7.16
N THR A 60 -5.41 -11.92 -6.04
CA THR A 60 -6.17 -13.16 -5.85
C THR A 60 -7.42 -12.90 -4.99
N ARG A 61 -8.55 -13.47 -5.40
CA ARG A 61 -9.88 -13.24 -4.79
C ARG A 61 -10.46 -14.50 -4.14
N GLY A 62 -9.60 -15.36 -3.59
CA GLY A 62 -10.00 -16.70 -3.12
C GLY A 62 -10.84 -16.73 -1.84
N LYS A 63 -10.76 -15.71 -0.98
CA LYS A 63 -11.50 -15.65 0.31
C LYS A 63 -12.26 -14.33 0.41
N HIS A 64 -13.55 -14.30 0.07
CA HIS A 64 -14.39 -13.11 0.30
C HIS A 64 -14.42 -12.72 1.79
N PRO A 65 -14.41 -11.42 2.17
CA PRO A 65 -14.29 -10.20 1.37
C PRO A 65 -12.84 -9.64 1.34
N THR A 66 -11.85 -10.51 1.11
CA THR A 66 -10.43 -10.15 1.12
C THR A 66 -9.81 -10.31 -0.27
N VAL A 67 -8.98 -9.35 -0.66
CA VAL A 67 -8.12 -9.43 -1.84
C VAL A 67 -6.69 -9.59 -1.35
N PHE A 68 -5.99 -10.62 -1.83
CA PHE A 68 -4.58 -10.82 -1.54
C PHE A 68 -3.73 -10.40 -2.74
N LEU A 69 -2.72 -9.56 -2.47
CA LEU A 69 -1.76 -9.03 -3.43
C LEU A 69 -0.37 -9.58 -3.07
N PRO A 70 0.08 -10.65 -3.74
CA PRO A 70 1.39 -11.22 -3.47
C PRO A 70 2.48 -10.24 -3.88
N VAL A 71 3.56 -10.18 -3.10
CA VAL A 71 4.77 -9.42 -3.40
C VAL A 71 5.95 -10.36 -3.29
N ARG A 72 6.40 -10.88 -4.43
CA ARG A 72 7.47 -11.87 -4.49
C ARG A 72 8.82 -11.19 -4.40
N ALA A 73 9.60 -11.47 -3.35
CA ALA A 73 10.96 -10.98 -3.31
C ALA A 73 11.81 -11.69 -4.39
N VAL A 74 12.89 -11.03 -4.81
CA VAL A 74 13.85 -11.65 -5.74
C VAL A 74 14.62 -12.73 -4.97
N GLY A 75 14.37 -14.00 -5.27
CA GLY A 75 15.04 -15.14 -4.64
C GLY A 75 14.21 -15.91 -3.60
N GLU A 76 12.96 -15.54 -3.36
CA GLU A 76 11.99 -16.33 -2.57
C GLU A 76 11.43 -17.47 -3.43
N ASP A 77 12.24 -18.50 -3.66
CA ASP A 77 11.80 -19.84 -4.03
C ASP A 77 12.38 -20.83 -3.01
N GLU A 78 12.39 -20.47 -1.71
CA GLU A 78 12.84 -21.41 -0.68
C GLU A 78 11.75 -22.46 -0.43
N PRO A 79 12.03 -23.75 -0.67
CA PRO A 79 11.08 -24.81 -0.40
C PRO A 79 10.85 -24.92 1.12
N GLY A 80 9.69 -24.48 1.60
CA GLY A 80 9.32 -24.59 3.01
C GLY A 80 8.48 -23.44 3.57
N ASP A 81 8.32 -22.34 2.83
CA ASP A 81 7.48 -21.23 3.29
C ASP A 81 6.00 -21.62 3.32
N VAL A 82 5.39 -21.41 4.49
CA VAL A 82 3.99 -21.77 4.77
C VAL A 82 3.03 -20.67 4.29
N GLU A 83 3.52 -19.43 4.13
CA GLU A 83 2.73 -18.27 3.70
C GLU A 83 3.49 -17.40 2.69
N ASP A 84 2.78 -16.97 1.64
CA ASP A 84 3.31 -16.01 0.65
C ASP A 84 3.39 -14.59 1.22
N THR A 85 4.51 -13.90 1.00
CA THR A 85 4.63 -12.46 1.29
C THR A 85 3.63 -11.67 0.44
N GLY A 86 2.88 -10.76 1.07
CA GLY A 86 1.96 -9.88 0.36
C GLY A 86 1.07 -9.05 1.25
N ILE A 87 0.07 -8.41 0.64
CA ILE A 87 -0.87 -7.52 1.32
C ILE A 87 -2.27 -8.12 1.22
N HIS A 88 -2.97 -8.18 2.36
CA HIS A 88 -4.39 -8.48 2.41
C HIS A 88 -5.18 -7.17 2.53
N LEU A 89 -6.03 -6.89 1.54
CA LEU A 89 -6.99 -5.81 1.56
C LEU A 89 -8.40 -6.34 1.87
N HIS A 90 -9.03 -5.78 2.89
CA HIS A 90 -10.38 -6.10 3.35
C HIS A 90 -11.31 -4.96 3.00
N ARG A 91 -12.34 -5.24 2.19
CA ARG A 91 -13.30 -4.21 1.75
C ARG A 91 -13.99 -3.52 2.93
N ASP A 92 -14.35 -4.28 3.97
CA ASP A 92 -15.10 -3.76 5.12
C ASP A 92 -14.24 -2.89 6.08
N ARG A 93 -12.91 -2.92 5.91
CA ARG A 93 -11.97 -2.10 6.69
C ARG A 93 -11.33 -1.00 5.84
N PHE A 94 -11.67 -0.94 4.56
CA PHE A 94 -11.14 0.05 3.64
C PHE A 94 -11.75 1.43 3.92
N HIS A 95 -10.88 2.42 3.98
CA HIS A 95 -11.27 3.83 3.97
C HIS A 95 -10.80 4.47 2.65
N PRO A 96 -11.44 5.57 2.21
CA PRO A 96 -10.99 6.33 1.04
C PRO A 96 -9.49 6.54 1.10
N SER A 97 -8.82 6.14 0.03
CA SER A 97 -7.37 6.06 -0.06
C SER A 97 -6.86 7.13 -1.00
N VAL A 98 -5.59 7.51 -0.88
CA VAL A 98 -5.04 8.62 -1.67
C VAL A 98 -3.99 8.08 -2.64
N ALA A 99 -4.10 8.45 -3.91
CA ALA A 99 -3.01 8.30 -4.86
C ALA A 99 -2.27 9.61 -5.02
N SER A 100 -0.94 9.57 -4.93
CA SER A 100 -0.09 10.69 -5.31
C SER A 100 0.31 10.56 -6.78
N LEU A 101 -0.27 11.40 -7.64
CA LEU A 101 -0.15 11.32 -9.10
C LEU A 101 1.27 11.59 -9.63
N GLY A 102 2.20 12.09 -8.80
CA GLY A 102 3.56 12.43 -9.22
C GLY A 102 4.64 11.37 -8.94
N ARG A 103 4.37 10.36 -8.11
CA ARG A 103 5.38 9.37 -7.68
C ARG A 103 4.89 7.91 -7.67
N THR A 104 3.72 7.65 -8.25
CA THR A 104 3.04 6.34 -8.26
C THR A 104 3.05 5.70 -6.86
N VAL A 105 2.54 6.45 -5.89
CA VAL A 105 2.36 5.97 -4.51
C VAL A 105 0.87 5.83 -4.26
N LEU A 106 0.45 4.62 -3.92
CA LEU A 106 -0.89 4.31 -3.42
C LEU A 106 -0.84 4.26 -1.91
N HIS A 107 -1.54 5.19 -1.27
CA HIS A 107 -1.67 5.30 0.18
C HIS A 107 -3.01 4.73 0.60
N ILE A 108 -3.01 3.44 0.94
CA ILE A 108 -4.21 2.65 1.21
C ILE A 108 -4.49 2.63 2.71
N VAL A 109 -5.63 3.18 3.13
CA VAL A 109 -6.01 3.21 4.54
C VAL A 109 -6.91 2.02 4.86
N GLN A 110 -6.46 1.16 5.80
CA GLN A 110 -7.20 -0.02 6.23
C GLN A 110 -7.24 -0.12 7.76
N GLY A 111 -8.37 0.25 8.36
CA GLY A 111 -8.51 0.30 9.82
C GLY A 111 -7.37 1.12 10.48
N PRO A 112 -6.59 0.51 11.40
CA PRO A 112 -5.50 1.20 12.11
C PRO A 112 -4.20 1.28 11.31
N VAL A 113 -4.13 0.76 10.09
CA VAL A 113 -2.88 0.77 9.30
C VAL A 113 -3.03 1.54 8.00
N ILE A 114 -1.91 2.06 7.54
CA ILE A 114 -1.69 2.61 6.21
C ILE A 114 -0.76 1.66 5.47
N VAL A 115 -1.14 1.27 4.26
CA VAL A 115 -0.29 0.51 3.34
C VAL A 115 0.10 1.42 2.19
N ASN A 116 1.38 1.74 2.12
CA ASN A 116 1.96 2.51 1.03
C ASN A 116 2.59 1.56 0.01
N VAL A 117 2.08 1.56 -1.21
CA VAL A 117 2.64 0.81 -2.34
C VAL A 117 3.25 1.79 -3.33
N ARG A 118 4.53 1.63 -3.62
CA ARG A 118 5.28 2.51 -4.53
C ARG A 118 5.96 1.70 -5.62
N GLY A 119 5.71 2.01 -6.90
CA GLY A 119 6.52 1.51 -8.01
C GLY A 119 7.96 2.03 -7.93
N ILE A 120 8.96 1.18 -8.17
CA ILE A 120 10.39 1.51 -8.09
C ILE A 120 11.18 1.07 -9.32
#